data_AF-I9BFN5-F1
#
_entry.id   AF-I9BFN5-F1
#
_cell.length_a   1.000
_cell.length_b   1.000
_cell.length_c   1.000
_cell.angle_alpha   90.00
_cell.angle_beta   90.00
_cell.angle_gamma   90.00
#
_symmetry.space_group_name_H-M   'P 1'
#
loop_
_entity.id
_entity.type
_entity.pdbx_description
1 polymer ?
#
loop_
_entity_poly.entity_id
_entity_poly.type
_entity_poly.pdbx_seq_one_letter_code
_entity_poly.pdbx_strand_id
1 'polypeptide(L)'
;MGNTEQEKGEAMKQYIREVFIPEYAKNFNKGLSASDIKFYGKIHFDRNCSDNKLSMHCHLIVSRKDHTNKKKLSPLTNHKNTTNGAIKGGFDRVNLFQQVKQGFDKLFNYQRQSIESFDYYNTMKNSAIIEQIKLQEYEIQFNESKTEIKQKSLYSINLENKKTNNMVHKADTNIPNKQDSNAINSFFNQDYNQTPSSFFLYWK
;
A
#
# COMPACT_ATOMS: atom_id res chain seq x y z
N MET A 1 2.41 -3.85 -12.32
CA MET A 1 2.96 -5.20 -12.05
C MET A 1 2.67 -6.21 -13.18
N GLY A 2 2.45 -5.77 -14.43
CA GLY A 2 2.12 -6.70 -15.52
C GLY A 2 0.68 -7.24 -15.46
N ASN A 3 0.24 -7.81 -16.58
CA ASN A 3 -1.10 -8.34 -16.77
C ASN A 3 -1.14 -9.88 -16.62
N THR A 4 -0.06 -10.56 -16.97
CA THR A 4 0.06 -12.03 -16.87
C THR A 4 0.63 -12.48 -15.52
N GLU A 5 0.39 -13.72 -15.11
CA GLU A 5 0.99 -14.29 -13.89
C GLU A 5 2.52 -14.29 -13.94
N GLN A 6 3.09 -14.57 -15.12
CA GLN A 6 4.54 -14.56 -15.29
C GLN A 6 5.11 -13.16 -15.05
N GLU A 7 4.54 -12.13 -15.68
CA GLU A 7 4.96 -10.74 -15.49
C GLU A 7 4.80 -10.29 -14.03
N LYS A 8 3.69 -10.66 -13.39
CA LYS A 8 3.43 -10.39 -11.97
C LYS A 8 4.47 -11.08 -11.07
N GLY A 9 4.81 -12.33 -11.38
CA GLY A 9 5.84 -13.09 -10.68
C GLY A 9 7.23 -12.48 -10.84
N GLU A 10 7.59 -12.02 -12.04
CA GLU A 10 8.84 -11.33 -12.32
C GLU A 10 8.92 -9.97 -11.62
N ALA A 11 7.85 -9.17 -11.67
CA ALA A 11 7.73 -7.91 -10.95
C ALA A 11 7.86 -8.10 -9.43
N MET A 12 7.22 -9.13 -8.86
CA MET A 12 7.35 -9.46 -7.44
C MET A 12 8.78 -9.89 -7.08
N LYS A 13 9.45 -10.71 -7.92
CA LYS A 13 10.87 -11.06 -7.72
C LYS A 13 11.76 -9.82 -7.74
N GLN A 14 11.52 -8.91 -8.67
CA GLN A 14 12.24 -7.64 -8.77
C GLN A 14 12.05 -6.81 -7.50
N TYR A 15 10.81 -6.60 -7.07
CA TYR A 15 10.49 -5.89 -5.83
C TYR A 15 11.18 -6.49 -4.60
N ILE A 16 11.18 -7.82 -4.47
CA ILE A 16 11.83 -8.48 -3.33
C ILE A 16 13.34 -8.19 -3.34
N ARG A 17 13.99 -8.29 -4.50
CA ARG A 17 15.45 -8.13 -4.63
C ARG A 17 15.92 -6.69 -4.55
N GLU A 18 15.19 -5.77 -5.15
CA GLU A 18 15.60 -4.36 -5.29
C GLU A 18 15.11 -3.48 -4.15
N VAL A 19 14.01 -3.85 -3.49
CA VAL A 19 13.39 -3.02 -2.44
C VAL A 19 13.36 -3.76 -1.10
N PHE A 20 12.69 -4.91 -1.03
CA PHE A 20 12.40 -5.56 0.25
C PHE A 20 13.67 -6.02 0.99
N ILE A 21 14.55 -6.78 0.32
CA ILE A 21 15.75 -7.35 0.94
C ILE A 21 16.78 -6.29 1.33
N PRO A 22 17.06 -5.25 0.50
CA PRO A 22 17.91 -4.13 0.91
C PRO A 22 17.39 -3.42 2.17
N GLU A 23 16.10 -3.06 2.21
CA GLU A 23 15.51 -2.40 3.39
C GLU A 23 15.50 -3.33 4.61
N TYR A 24 15.22 -4.63 4.40
CA TYR A 24 15.31 -5.64 5.45
C TYR A 24 16.70 -5.74 6.07
N ALA A 25 17.76 -5.73 5.25
CA ALA A 25 19.15 -5.78 5.69
C ALA A 25 19.54 -4.51 6.47
N LYS A 26 19.22 -3.34 5.92
CA LYS A 26 19.54 -2.04 6.50
C LYS A 26 18.91 -1.85 7.88
N ASN A 27 17.68 -2.31 8.05
CA ASN A 27 16.91 -2.17 9.28
C ASN A 27 17.53 -2.91 10.49
N PHE A 28 18.49 -3.81 10.26
CA PHE A 28 19.21 -4.40 11.38
C PHE A 28 20.19 -3.44 12.08
N ASN A 29 20.57 -2.34 11.42
CA ASN A 29 21.58 -1.39 11.88
C ASN A 29 22.92 -2.05 12.23
N LYS A 30 23.32 -3.06 11.44
CA LYS A 30 24.55 -3.84 11.62
C LYS A 30 25.51 -3.76 10.42
N GLY A 31 25.33 -2.76 9.55
CA GLY A 31 26.09 -2.63 8.31
C GLY A 31 25.95 -3.88 7.43
N LEU A 32 24.70 -4.32 7.24
CA LEU A 32 24.36 -5.45 6.36
C LEU A 32 23.85 -4.90 5.03
N SER A 33 24.26 -5.55 3.96
CA SER A 33 23.77 -5.32 2.60
C SER A 33 22.80 -6.41 2.17
N ALA A 34 22.13 -6.22 1.04
CA ALA A 34 21.24 -7.23 0.47
C ALA A 34 21.96 -8.56 0.20
N SER A 35 23.22 -8.51 -0.24
CA SER A 35 24.05 -9.69 -0.53
C SER A 35 24.37 -10.52 0.71
N ASP A 36 24.32 -9.92 1.90
CA ASP A 36 24.54 -10.62 3.17
C ASP A 36 23.31 -11.44 3.61
N ILE A 37 22.14 -11.20 3.01
CA ILE A 37 20.89 -11.84 3.37
C ILE A 37 20.67 -13.08 2.49
N LYS A 38 20.73 -14.27 3.10
CA LYS A 38 20.32 -15.52 2.46
C LYS A 38 18.82 -15.71 2.64
N PHE A 39 18.07 -15.81 1.54
CA PHE A 39 16.63 -16.04 1.59
C PHE A 39 16.14 -16.95 0.46
N TYR A 40 15.00 -17.58 0.67
CA TYR A 40 14.23 -18.32 -0.31
C TYR A 40 12.82 -17.73 -0.38
N GLY A 41 12.25 -17.66 -1.57
CA GLY A 41 10.92 -17.09 -1.79
C GLY A 41 10.05 -17.95 -2.69
N LYS A 42 8.79 -18.15 -2.30
CA LYS A 42 7.76 -18.80 -3.14
C LYS A 42 6.59 -17.83 -3.36
N ILE A 43 6.22 -17.62 -4.62
CA ILE A 43 5.11 -16.76 -5.02
C ILE A 43 3.90 -17.65 -5.34
N HIS A 44 2.74 -17.27 -4.83
CA HIS A 44 1.45 -17.91 -5.04
C HIS A 44 0.50 -16.89 -5.68
N PHE A 45 -0.32 -17.32 -6.64
CA PHE A 45 -1.31 -16.47 -7.31
C PHE A 45 -2.73 -16.68 -6.76
N ASP A 46 -3.00 -17.87 -6.23
CA ASP A 46 -4.30 -18.25 -5.68
C ASP A 46 -4.21 -18.66 -4.21
N ARG A 47 -5.34 -18.50 -3.51
CA ARG A 47 -5.59 -19.12 -2.21
C ARG A 47 -6.70 -20.14 -2.40
N ASN A 48 -6.36 -21.42 -2.24
CA ASN A 48 -7.29 -22.55 -2.41
C ASN A 48 -8.53 -22.53 -1.48
N CYS A 49 -8.67 -21.56 -0.58
CA CYS A 49 -9.71 -21.52 0.46
C CYS A 49 -10.59 -20.26 0.43
N SER A 50 -10.57 -19.46 -0.64
CA SER A 50 -11.44 -18.28 -0.75
C SER A 50 -11.85 -18.01 -2.19
N ASP A 51 -13.11 -17.65 -2.42
CA ASP A 51 -13.66 -17.25 -3.73
C ASP A 51 -13.00 -15.98 -4.31
N ASN A 52 -12.06 -15.37 -3.58
CA ASN A 52 -11.27 -14.23 -4.03
C ASN A 52 -10.16 -14.65 -5.00
N LYS A 53 -10.47 -14.55 -6.29
CA LYS A 53 -9.65 -14.90 -7.46
C LYS A 53 -8.37 -14.07 -7.67
N LEU A 54 -8.04 -13.14 -6.76
CA LEU A 54 -6.91 -12.21 -6.91
C LEU A 54 -6.15 -12.06 -5.59
N SER A 55 -5.37 -13.09 -5.23
CA SER A 55 -4.58 -13.08 -4.00
C SER A 55 -3.12 -13.44 -4.25
N MET A 56 -2.46 -12.69 -5.14
CA MET A 56 -1.01 -12.85 -5.32
C MET A 56 -0.28 -12.52 -4.01
N HIS A 57 0.50 -13.46 -3.51
CA HIS A 57 1.30 -13.29 -2.30
C HIS A 57 2.61 -14.07 -2.38
N CYS A 58 3.57 -13.73 -1.53
CA CYS A 58 4.82 -14.47 -1.44
C CYS A 58 5.14 -14.87 -0.01
N HIS A 59 5.75 -16.05 0.14
CA HIS A 59 6.36 -16.50 1.37
C HIS A 59 7.87 -16.37 1.26
N LEU A 60 8.47 -15.60 2.17
CA LEU A 60 9.92 -15.44 2.26
C LEU A 60 10.43 -16.16 3.51
N ILE A 61 11.43 -17.02 3.32
CA ILE A 61 12.17 -17.68 4.38
C ILE A 61 13.57 -17.10 4.38
N VAL A 62 13.97 -16.47 5.49
CA VAL A 62 15.27 -15.81 5.62
C VAL A 62 16.13 -16.58 6.62
N SER A 63 17.41 -16.75 6.29
CA SER A 63 18.39 -17.35 7.19
C SER A 63 18.48 -16.57 8.50
N ARG A 64 18.59 -17.30 9.62
CA ARG A 64 18.81 -16.72 10.95
C ARG A 64 20.13 -15.96 11.07
N LYS A 65 21.09 -16.24 10.19
CA LYS A 65 22.40 -15.60 10.16
C LYS A 65 22.69 -15.00 8.78
N ASP A 66 23.58 -14.02 8.76
CA ASP A 66 24.13 -13.47 7.53
C ASP A 66 24.90 -14.54 6.73
N HIS A 67 25.26 -14.19 5.49
CA HIS A 67 25.99 -15.07 4.59
C HIS A 67 27.25 -15.67 5.23
N THR A 68 27.97 -14.87 6.04
CA THR A 68 29.23 -15.26 6.71
C THR A 68 29.03 -16.01 8.03
N ASN A 69 27.80 -16.22 8.48
CA ASN A 69 27.43 -16.85 9.75
C ASN A 69 27.92 -16.13 11.04
N LYS A 70 28.31 -14.85 10.94
CA LYS A 70 28.83 -14.03 12.05
C LYS A 70 27.75 -13.21 12.73
N LYS A 71 26.82 -12.62 11.98
CA LYS A 71 25.78 -11.71 12.49
C LYS A 71 24.44 -12.44 12.59
N LYS A 72 23.79 -12.37 13.76
CA LYS A 72 22.43 -12.88 13.97
C LYS A 72 21.40 -11.89 13.44
N LEU A 73 20.46 -12.40 12.64
CA LEU A 73 19.32 -11.70 12.06
C LEU A 73 18.07 -12.13 12.80
N SER A 74 17.65 -11.33 13.78
CA SER A 74 16.45 -11.61 14.58
C SER A 74 15.44 -10.47 14.40
N PRO A 75 14.44 -10.61 13.51
CA PRO A 75 13.44 -9.57 13.29
C PRO A 75 12.42 -9.46 14.43
N LEU A 76 12.43 -10.39 15.39
CA LEU A 76 11.57 -10.42 16.58
C LEU A 76 12.23 -9.78 17.81
N THR A 77 13.34 -9.06 17.63
CA THR A 77 13.99 -8.34 18.72
C THR A 77 13.15 -7.14 19.20
N ASN A 78 13.20 -6.84 20.49
CA ASN A 78 12.60 -5.61 21.05
C ASN A 78 13.51 -4.38 20.86
N HIS A 79 14.81 -4.59 20.61
CA HIS A 79 15.75 -3.52 20.30
C HIS A 79 15.51 -2.97 18.89
N LYS A 80 15.50 -1.64 18.71
CA LYS A 80 15.27 -0.99 17.40
C LYS A 80 16.54 -0.31 16.88
N ASN A 81 16.98 0.73 17.57
CA ASN A 81 18.17 1.53 17.23
C ASN A 81 19.12 1.62 18.42
N THR A 82 19.43 0.48 19.06
CA THR A 82 20.29 0.49 20.23
C THR A 82 21.75 0.68 19.81
N THR A 83 22.32 1.84 20.10
CA THR A 83 23.72 2.18 19.79
C THR A 83 24.68 1.86 20.93
N ASN A 84 24.16 1.82 22.16
CA ASN A 84 24.94 1.70 23.39
C ASN A 84 24.70 0.35 24.09
N GLY A 85 25.77 -0.21 24.68
CA GLY A 85 25.74 -1.48 25.41
C GLY A 85 26.21 -2.68 24.59
N ALA A 86 26.03 -3.88 25.17
CA ALA A 86 26.48 -5.15 24.58
C ALA A 86 25.70 -5.53 23.29
N ILE A 87 24.46 -5.05 23.16
CA ILE A 87 23.60 -5.29 21.99
C ILE A 87 23.59 -4.03 21.14
N LYS A 88 24.28 -4.08 19.99
CA LYS A 88 24.28 -3.01 18.99
C LYS A 88 23.36 -3.36 17.83
N GLY A 89 22.54 -2.39 17.43
CA GLY A 89 21.53 -2.48 16.37
C GLY A 89 20.13 -2.79 16.88
N GLY A 90 19.31 -3.41 16.03
CA GLY A 90 17.93 -3.78 16.37
C GLY A 90 17.14 -4.15 15.13
N PHE A 91 15.81 -4.11 15.19
CA PHE A 91 14.95 -4.28 14.02
C PHE A 91 13.61 -3.59 14.29
N ASP A 92 13.23 -2.63 13.45
CA ASP A 92 11.93 -1.97 13.57
C ASP A 92 10.96 -2.45 12.49
N ARG A 93 10.02 -3.30 12.88
CA ARG A 93 8.99 -3.86 11.98
C ARG A 93 8.13 -2.76 11.34
N VAL A 94 7.77 -1.71 12.08
CA VAL A 94 6.93 -0.62 11.57
C VAL A 94 7.69 0.15 10.50
N ASN A 95 8.94 0.52 10.80
CA ASN A 95 9.79 1.20 9.84
C ASN A 95 10.01 0.35 8.57
N LEU A 96 10.22 -0.97 8.70
CA LEU A 96 10.35 -1.84 7.53
C LEU A 96 9.14 -1.68 6.61
N PHE A 97 7.93 -1.83 7.15
CA PHE A 97 6.71 -1.81 6.34
C PHE A 97 6.48 -0.46 5.68
N GLN A 98 6.78 0.64 6.36
CA GLN A 98 6.73 1.97 5.75
C GLN A 98 7.74 2.10 4.60
N GLN A 99 9.00 1.71 4.79
CA GLN A 99 10.04 1.84 3.76
C GLN A 99 9.76 0.96 2.54
N VAL A 100 9.43 -0.33 2.74
CA VAL A 100 9.18 -1.25 1.62
C VAL A 100 7.94 -0.84 0.84
N LYS A 101 6.93 -0.28 1.51
CA LYS A 101 5.73 0.27 0.86
C LYS A 101 6.04 1.50 0.02
N GLN A 102 6.80 2.45 0.55
CA GLN A 102 7.24 3.61 -0.23
C GLN A 102 8.13 3.17 -1.42
N GLY A 103 8.99 2.18 -1.22
CA GLY A 103 9.80 1.60 -2.29
C GLY A 103 8.97 0.89 -3.34
N PHE A 104 7.91 0.19 -2.96
CA PHE A 104 6.93 -0.38 -3.88
C PHE A 104 6.27 0.71 -4.73
N ASP A 105 5.76 1.76 -4.08
CA ASP A 105 5.06 2.85 -4.73
C ASP A 105 5.96 3.55 -5.75
N LYS A 106 7.25 3.72 -5.43
CA LYS A 106 8.27 4.24 -6.35
C LYS A 106 8.57 3.28 -7.50
N LEU A 107 8.78 1.99 -7.21
CA LEU A 107 9.17 0.99 -8.21
C LEU A 107 8.08 0.77 -9.26
N PHE A 108 6.82 0.80 -8.86
CA PHE A 108 5.68 0.57 -9.75
C PHE A 108 4.91 1.84 -10.13
N ASN A 109 5.41 3.01 -9.72
CA ASN A 109 4.75 4.30 -9.87
C ASN A 109 3.28 4.26 -9.41
N TYR A 110 3.02 3.58 -8.29
CA TYR A 110 1.68 3.40 -7.75
C TYR A 110 1.27 4.64 -6.95
N GLN A 111 0.24 5.34 -7.44
CA GLN A 111 -0.32 6.51 -6.76
C GLN A 111 -1.29 6.09 -5.67
N ARG A 112 -0.72 5.72 -4.53
CA ARG A 112 -1.46 5.24 -3.36
C ARG A 112 -2.39 6.31 -2.78
N GLN A 113 -3.61 5.91 -2.45
CA GLN A 113 -4.54 6.77 -1.70
C GLN A 113 -4.20 6.77 -0.20
N SER A 114 -4.55 7.85 0.51
CA SER A 114 -4.28 7.99 1.95
C SER A 114 -4.90 6.86 2.79
N ILE A 115 -6.13 6.45 2.45
CA ILE A 115 -6.84 5.29 3.05
C ILE A 115 -6.05 3.99 2.92
N GLU A 116 -5.32 3.83 1.81
CA GLU A 116 -4.54 2.63 1.56
C GLU A 116 -3.18 2.66 2.25
N SER A 117 -2.83 3.73 2.98
CA SER A 117 -1.53 3.90 3.62
C SER A 117 -1.34 2.95 4.81
N PHE A 118 -0.08 2.66 5.14
CA PHE A 118 0.21 1.74 6.25
C PHE A 118 -0.26 2.35 7.57
N ASP A 119 -0.06 3.66 7.73
CA ASP A 119 -0.44 4.37 8.94
C ASP A 119 -1.95 4.40 9.12
N TYR A 120 -2.72 4.63 8.04
CA TYR A 120 -4.20 4.57 8.11
C TYR A 120 -4.67 3.20 8.59
N TYR A 121 -4.22 2.11 7.96
CA TYR A 121 -4.59 0.75 8.37
C TYR A 121 -4.14 0.42 9.79
N ASN A 122 -2.93 0.82 10.17
CA ASN A 122 -2.39 0.57 11.50
C ASN A 122 -3.21 1.29 12.57
N THR A 123 -3.62 2.53 12.33
CA THR A 123 -4.46 3.30 13.24
C THR A 123 -5.86 2.70 13.32
N MET A 124 -6.52 2.40 12.19
CA MET A 124 -7.84 1.77 12.21
C MET A 124 -7.87 0.44 12.96
N LYS A 125 -6.78 -0.34 12.93
CA LYS A 125 -6.72 -1.64 13.60
C LYS A 125 -6.35 -1.56 15.08
N ASN A 126 -5.44 -0.66 15.45
CA ASN A 126 -4.76 -0.73 16.76
C ASN A 126 -5.01 0.50 17.67
N SER A 127 -5.64 1.57 17.17
CA SER A 127 -5.85 2.80 17.94
C SER A 127 -7.15 2.82 18.73
N ALA A 128 -7.28 3.79 19.64
CA ALA A 128 -8.52 4.05 20.36
C ALA A 128 -9.61 4.54 19.39
N ILE A 129 -10.87 4.23 19.70
CA ILE A 129 -12.05 4.56 18.87
C ILE A 129 -12.08 6.06 18.48
N ILE A 130 -11.71 6.96 19.40
CA ILE A 130 -11.68 8.40 19.15
C ILE A 130 -10.68 8.77 18.04
N GLU A 131 -9.52 8.11 17.98
CA GLU A 131 -8.52 8.36 16.94
C GLU A 131 -8.98 7.83 15.57
N GLN A 132 -9.71 6.70 15.57
CA GLN A 132 -10.33 6.15 14.36
C GLN A 132 -11.39 7.10 13.80
N ILE A 133 -12.29 7.60 14.65
CA ILE A 133 -13.34 8.55 14.24
C ILE A 133 -12.71 9.81 13.64
N LYS A 134 -11.70 10.40 14.30
CA LYS A 134 -11.01 11.59 13.78
C LYS A 134 -10.39 11.39 12.39
N LEU A 135 -9.80 10.22 12.14
CA LEU A 135 -9.23 9.90 10.84
C LEU A 135 -10.31 9.73 9.76
N GLN A 136 -11.44 9.12 10.10
CA GLN A 136 -12.59 9.01 9.19
C GLN A 136 -13.19 10.38 8.87
N GLU A 137 -13.37 11.25 9.88
CA GLU A 137 -13.86 12.62 9.68
C GLU A 137 -12.94 13.42 8.76
N TYR A 138 -11.62 13.36 8.99
CA TYR A 138 -10.64 14.01 8.12
C TYR A 138 -10.71 13.50 6.67
N GLU A 139 -10.92 12.20 6.48
CA GLU A 139 -11.07 11.61 5.16
C GLU A 139 -12.34 12.10 4.43
N ILE A 140 -13.48 12.17 5.14
CA ILE A 140 -14.74 12.69 4.60
C ILE A 140 -14.56 14.13 4.14
N GLN A 141 -14.00 15.00 4.99
CA GLN A 141 -13.74 16.40 4.66
C GLN A 141 -12.77 16.58 3.48
N PHE A 142 -11.71 15.76 3.41
CA PHE A 142 -10.78 15.79 2.29
C PHE A 142 -11.45 15.39 0.97
N ASN A 143 -12.34 14.40 1.00
CA ASN A 143 -13.06 13.96 -0.19
C ASN A 143 -14.10 14.99 -0.63
N GLU A 144 -14.85 15.58 0.29
CA GLU A 144 -15.81 16.67 0.01
C GLU A 144 -15.11 17.86 -0.67
N SER A 145 -14.03 18.37 -0.07
CA SER A 145 -13.25 19.48 -0.65
C SER A 145 -12.65 19.14 -2.03
N LYS A 146 -12.21 17.90 -2.25
CA LYS A 146 -11.72 17.44 -3.58
C LYS A 146 -12.84 17.41 -4.62
N THR A 147 -14.06 17.04 -4.24
CA THR A 147 -15.22 17.09 -5.15
C THR A 147 -15.62 18.52 -5.51
N GLU A 148 -15.58 19.45 -4.55
CA GLU A 148 -15.85 20.87 -4.78
C GLU A 148 -14.82 21.52 -5.71
N ILE A 149 -13.52 21.23 -5.50
CA ILE A 149 -12.45 21.73 -6.38
C ILE A 149 -12.62 21.18 -7.81
N LYS A 150 -12.97 19.90 -7.96
CA LYS A 150 -13.17 19.26 -9.27
C LYS A 150 -14.41 19.81 -9.98
N GLN A 151 -15.49 20.08 -9.26
CA GLN A 151 -16.66 20.78 -9.82
C GLN A 151 -16.28 22.19 -10.26
N LYS A 152 -15.58 22.97 -9.41
CA LYS A 152 -15.17 24.34 -9.72
C LYS A 152 -14.23 24.41 -10.92
N SER A 153 -13.28 23.48 -11.07
CA SER A 153 -12.41 23.41 -12.25
C SER A 153 -13.18 23.04 -13.52
N LEU A 154 -14.13 22.11 -13.46
CA LEU A 154 -15.02 21.78 -14.58
C LEU A 154 -15.90 22.96 -14.99
N TYR A 155 -16.45 23.71 -14.02
CA TYR A 155 -17.18 24.95 -14.30
C TYR A 155 -16.28 26.02 -14.94
N SER A 156 -15.02 26.11 -14.54
CA SER A 156 -14.05 27.06 -15.10
C SER A 156 -13.64 26.71 -16.54
N ILE A 157 -13.37 25.44 -16.82
CA ILE A 157 -13.05 24.93 -18.16
C ILE A 157 -14.25 25.13 -19.11
N ASN A 158 -15.47 24.88 -18.62
CA ASN A 158 -16.69 25.14 -19.40
C ASN A 158 -16.94 26.63 -19.64
N LEU A 159 -16.48 27.52 -18.75
CA LEU A 159 -16.57 28.97 -18.91
C LEU A 159 -15.54 29.51 -19.92
N GLU A 160 -14.33 28.92 -19.98
CA GLU A 160 -13.32 29.21 -21.00
C GLU A 160 -13.71 28.67 -22.38
N ASN A 161 -14.32 27.49 -22.46
CA ASN A 161 -14.87 26.94 -23.70
C ASN A 161 -16.10 27.72 -24.21
N LYS A 162 -16.84 28.39 -23.31
CA LYS A 162 -17.91 29.34 -23.68
C LYS A 162 -17.37 30.68 -24.21
N LYS A 163 -16.15 31.09 -23.84
CA LYS A 163 -15.51 32.31 -24.38
C LYS A 163 -14.93 32.10 -25.79
N THR A 164 -14.56 30.86 -26.14
CA THR A 164 -14.01 30.52 -27.47
C THR A 164 -15.07 30.15 -28.51
N ASN A 165 -16.30 29.79 -28.12
CA ASN A 165 -17.36 29.35 -29.03
C ASN A 165 -18.39 30.44 -29.40
N ASN A 166 -18.05 31.72 -29.27
CA ASN A 166 -18.90 32.83 -29.76
C ASN A 166 -18.59 33.23 -31.22
N MET A 167 -18.25 32.26 -32.06
CA MET A 167 -18.54 32.35 -33.49
C MET A 167 -19.12 31.01 -33.97
N VAL A 168 -20.35 31.11 -34.50
CA VAL A 168 -21.08 30.15 -35.35
C VAL A 168 -22.13 29.23 -34.67
N HIS A 169 -23.36 29.76 -34.67
CA HIS A 169 -24.68 29.18 -34.97
C HIS A 169 -25.11 27.74 -34.58
N LYS A 170 -26.17 27.72 -33.75
CA LYS A 170 -27.45 26.95 -33.79
C LYS A 170 -27.46 25.49 -34.26
N ALA A 171 -27.88 24.57 -33.37
CA ALA A 171 -29.07 23.71 -33.54
C ALA A 171 -29.37 22.89 -32.26
N ASP A 172 -30.65 22.61 -32.04
CA ASP A 172 -31.28 21.93 -30.91
C ASP A 172 -30.90 20.45 -30.72
N THR A 173 -30.93 19.93 -29.48
CA THR A 173 -31.91 18.93 -28.98
C THR A 173 -31.45 18.17 -27.70
N ASN A 174 -32.37 18.13 -26.73
CA ASN A 174 -32.76 17.06 -25.80
C ASN A 174 -31.78 16.42 -24.79
N ILE A 175 -32.11 16.70 -23.52
CA ILE A 175 -31.71 15.98 -22.29
C ILE A 175 -32.45 14.62 -22.24
N PRO A 176 -31.85 13.57 -21.65
CA PRO A 176 -32.47 13.02 -20.43
C PRO A 176 -31.44 12.70 -19.32
N ASN A 177 -31.77 13.19 -18.11
CA ASN A 177 -31.18 12.78 -16.84
C ASN A 177 -31.57 11.33 -16.51
N LYS A 178 -30.64 10.55 -15.94
CA LYS A 178 -30.96 9.48 -14.97
C LYS A 178 -29.88 9.40 -13.91
N GLN A 179 -30.30 9.66 -12.67
CA GLN A 179 -29.57 9.37 -11.44
C GLN A 179 -29.71 7.89 -11.11
N ASP A 180 -28.62 7.22 -10.73
CA ASP A 180 -28.66 5.95 -10.00
C ASP A 180 -27.67 6.02 -8.83
N SER A 181 -28.14 6.55 -7.70
CA SER A 181 -27.43 6.58 -6.43
C SER A 181 -27.83 5.36 -5.59
N ASN A 182 -27.40 4.15 -5.96
CA ASN A 182 -27.69 2.94 -5.17
C ASN A 182 -26.55 1.89 -5.14
N ALA A 183 -25.36 2.18 -5.66
CA ALA A 183 -24.26 1.20 -5.72
C ALA A 183 -23.23 1.28 -4.57
N ILE A 184 -23.30 2.28 -3.69
CA ILE A 184 -22.22 2.56 -2.71
C ILE A 184 -22.40 1.78 -1.39
N ASN A 185 -23.62 1.37 -1.05
CA ASN A 185 -23.90 0.77 0.27
C ASN A 185 -23.61 -0.74 0.39
N SER A 186 -23.17 -1.43 -0.67
CA SER A 186 -22.93 -2.88 -0.62
C SER A 186 -21.49 -3.29 -0.32
N PHE A 187 -20.56 -2.34 -0.17
CA PHE A 187 -19.12 -2.66 -0.05
C PHE A 187 -18.60 -2.81 1.40
N PHE A 188 -19.43 -2.47 2.41
CA PHE A 188 -18.95 -2.30 3.79
C PHE A 188 -19.25 -3.47 4.75
N ASN A 189 -19.90 -4.54 4.28
CA ASN A 189 -20.13 -5.73 5.10
C ASN A 189 -19.39 -6.93 4.51
N GLN A 190 -18.13 -7.09 4.90
CA GLN A 190 -17.52 -8.41 4.94
C GLN A 190 -16.63 -8.51 6.17
N ASP A 191 -16.99 -9.47 7.01
CA ASP A 191 -16.45 -9.78 8.32
C ASP A 191 -14.92 -9.91 8.33
N TYR A 192 -14.24 -9.16 9.20
CA TYR A 192 -12.81 -9.35 9.49
C TYR A 192 -12.60 -9.76 10.96
N ASN A 193 -13.30 -10.82 11.36
CA ASN A 193 -12.94 -11.58 12.56
C ASN A 193 -12.07 -12.78 12.16
N GLN A 194 -10.74 -12.62 12.24
CA GLN A 194 -9.79 -13.71 12.51
C GLN A 194 -8.36 -13.17 12.66
N THR A 195 -7.75 -13.38 13.82
CA THR A 195 -6.29 -13.38 13.98
C THR A 195 -5.72 -14.63 13.32
N PRO A 196 -4.55 -14.52 12.64
CA PRO A 196 -3.37 -15.16 13.22
C PRO A 196 -2.05 -14.39 12.96
N SER A 197 -0.97 -14.91 13.54
CA SER A 197 0.44 -14.46 13.60
C SER A 197 1.17 -14.22 12.25
N SER A 198 0.44 -13.99 11.16
CA SER A 198 0.93 -13.66 9.83
C SER A 198 0.30 -12.34 9.37
N PHE A 199 1.08 -11.25 9.36
CA PHE A 199 0.60 -9.99 8.80
C PHE A 199 0.71 -10.03 7.27
N PHE A 200 -0.41 -10.28 6.62
CA PHE A 200 -0.55 -10.25 5.16
C PHE A 200 -0.57 -8.80 4.66
N LEU A 201 0.43 -8.39 3.88
CA LEU A 201 0.28 -7.23 2.99
C LEU A 201 -0.39 -7.71 1.71
N TYR A 202 -1.62 -7.26 1.50
CA TYR A 202 -2.30 -7.41 0.22
C TYR A 202 -1.77 -6.33 -0.72
N TRP A 203 -1.15 -6.76 -1.81
CA TRP A 203 -0.83 -5.91 -2.95
C TRP A 203 -1.91 -6.20 -4.00
N LYS A 204 -2.86 -5.28 -4.16
CA LYS A 204 -3.85 -5.33 -5.24
C LYS A 204 -3.23 -4.81 -6.54
#